data_AF-A0A9N9D5L1-F1
#
_entry.id   AF-A0A9N9D5L1-F1
#
_cell.length_a   1.000
_cell.length_b   1.000
_cell.length_c   1.000
_cell.angle_alpha   90.00
_cell.angle_beta   90.00
_cell.angle_gamma   90.00
#
_symmetry.space_group_name_H-M   'P 1'
#
loop_
_entity.id
_entity.type
_entity.pdbx_description
1 polymer ?
#
loop_
_entity_poly.entity_id
_entity_poly.type
_entity_poly.pdbx_seq_one_letter_code
_entity_poly.pdbx_strand_id
1 'polypeptide(L)'
;IFTVVASMTNQAFARLAVDVSALTSVATFKCTKNLGYERLIIRGYREAYGDTPGGGIDPNFLKNYNNAKKAGYTYIDVYMFPCTGKSTCKTPQQQVNELVQLIKTHRVTIQRVWLDIEVDPPAGNWKLGSVKNRQILKKFHAAWKSTGWKFGIYSNQHQWETITGNKTWVLDSSLPLWYAIYDGKPVLNNYRPFGGWTQGTGKQ
;
A
#
# COMPACT_ATOMS: atom_id res chain seq x y z
N ILE A 1 -6.24 31.12 41.21
CA ILE A 1 -6.40 31.33 39.75
C ILE A 1 -6.05 30.01 39.08
N PHE A 2 -7.01 29.38 38.41
CA PHE A 2 -6.83 28.07 37.77
C PHE A 2 -5.98 28.22 36.50
N THR A 3 -4.86 27.50 36.43
CA THR A 3 -4.11 27.31 35.18
C THR A 3 -4.77 26.20 34.39
N VAL A 4 -5.42 26.54 33.27
CA VAL A 4 -5.85 25.54 32.28
C VAL A 4 -4.62 25.17 31.46
N VAL A 5 -4.07 23.98 31.67
CA VAL A 5 -3.11 23.38 30.74
C VAL A 5 -3.94 22.68 29.65
N ALA A 6 -4.15 23.38 28.54
CA ALA A 6 -4.65 22.74 27.33
C ALA A 6 -3.49 21.96 26.69
N SER A 7 -3.37 20.67 27.01
CA SER A 7 -2.56 19.76 26.20
C SER A 7 -3.31 19.55 24.88
N MET A 8 -2.90 20.28 23.84
CA MET A 8 -3.25 19.94 22.47
C MET A 8 -2.52 18.65 22.11
N THR A 9 -3.01 17.51 22.60
CA THR A 9 -2.70 16.25 21.96
C THR A 9 -3.25 16.38 20.55
N ASN A 10 -2.33 16.51 19.59
CA ASN A 10 -2.64 16.44 18.18
C ASN A 10 -3.08 15.00 17.91
N GLN A 11 -4.30 14.63 18.34
CA GLN A 11 -4.93 13.39 17.96
C GLN A 11 -5.17 13.51 16.46
N ALA A 12 -4.18 13.08 15.67
CA ALA A 12 -4.45 12.65 14.32
C ALA A 12 -5.60 11.65 14.45
N PHE A 13 -6.78 12.00 13.94
CA PHE A 13 -7.94 11.11 13.91
C PHE A 13 -7.55 9.87 13.11
N ALA A 14 -7.12 8.84 13.82
CA ALA A 14 -6.77 7.55 13.26
C ALA A 14 -8.07 6.91 12.79
N ARG A 15 -8.15 6.64 11.49
CA ARG A 15 -9.28 5.91 10.91
C ARG A 15 -8.92 4.44 10.86
N LEU A 16 -9.81 3.61 11.39
CA LEU A 16 -9.71 2.18 11.15
C LEU A 16 -9.88 1.92 9.65
N ALA A 17 -8.99 1.08 9.12
CA ALA A 17 -8.99 0.70 7.73
C ALA A 17 -9.07 -0.83 7.60
N VAL A 18 -9.65 -1.30 6.50
CA VAL A 18 -9.50 -2.69 6.06
C VAL A 18 -8.81 -2.70 4.71
N ASP A 19 -7.96 -3.67 4.45
CA ASP A 19 -7.43 -3.96 3.13
C ASP A 19 -7.96 -5.29 2.58
N VAL A 20 -8.16 -5.36 1.26
CA VAL A 20 -8.75 -6.54 0.61
C VAL A 20 -8.13 -6.81 -0.76
N SER A 21 -7.98 -8.09 -1.07
CA SER A 21 -7.65 -8.60 -2.42
C SER A 21 -8.72 -9.54 -2.98
N ALA A 22 -9.37 -10.32 -2.10
CA ALA A 22 -10.47 -11.20 -2.48
C ALA A 22 -11.71 -10.40 -2.88
N LEU A 23 -12.52 -10.98 -3.77
CA LEU A 23 -13.82 -10.42 -4.12
C LEU A 23 -14.69 -10.36 -2.86
N THR A 24 -15.10 -9.15 -2.49
CA THR A 24 -15.79 -8.86 -1.25
C THR A 24 -17.18 -8.30 -1.56
N SER A 25 -18.21 -8.84 -0.91
CA SER A 25 -19.60 -8.46 -1.16
C SER A 25 -19.95 -7.07 -0.61
N VAL A 26 -21.03 -6.47 -1.13
CA VAL A 26 -21.58 -5.21 -0.57
C VAL A 26 -21.97 -5.40 0.90
N ALA A 27 -22.56 -6.55 1.26
CA ALA A 27 -22.98 -6.85 2.63
C ALA A 27 -21.79 -6.91 3.59
N THR A 28 -20.68 -7.53 3.17
CA THR A 28 -19.43 -7.59 3.94
C THR A 28 -18.85 -6.19 4.15
N PHE A 29 -18.79 -5.36 3.11
CA PHE A 29 -18.33 -3.98 3.26
C PHE A 29 -19.27 -3.12 4.12
N LYS A 30 -20.59 -3.35 4.08
CA LYS A 30 -21.52 -2.69 5.01
C LYS A 30 -21.24 -3.12 6.45
N CYS A 31 -20.97 -4.40 6.68
CA CYS A 31 -20.59 -4.92 8.00
C CYS A 31 -19.34 -4.23 8.53
N THR A 32 -18.24 -4.17 7.75
CA THR A 32 -17.01 -3.49 8.19
C THR A 32 -17.23 -2.00 8.43
N LYS A 33 -18.02 -1.32 7.60
CA LYS A 33 -18.35 0.08 7.82
C LYS A 33 -19.14 0.29 9.12
N ASN A 34 -20.11 -0.58 9.42
CA ASN A 34 -20.89 -0.55 10.68
C ASN A 34 -20.02 -0.83 11.91
N LEU A 35 -18.92 -1.58 11.76
CA LEU A 35 -17.92 -1.80 12.80
C LEU A 35 -16.94 -0.63 12.97
N GLY A 36 -17.12 0.48 12.26
CA GLY A 36 -16.30 1.69 12.40
C GLY A 36 -15.08 1.77 11.48
N TYR A 37 -14.93 0.85 10.52
CA TYR A 37 -13.86 0.93 9.52
C TYR A 37 -14.23 1.93 8.43
N GLU A 38 -13.57 3.10 8.43
CA GLU A 38 -13.92 4.23 7.55
C GLU A 38 -13.09 4.29 6.27
N ARG A 39 -11.91 3.66 6.24
CA ARG A 39 -11.03 3.58 5.07
C ARG A 39 -10.97 2.16 4.52
N LEU A 40 -10.88 2.04 3.21
CA LEU A 40 -10.68 0.77 2.52
C LEU A 40 -9.44 0.86 1.64
N ILE A 41 -8.61 -0.18 1.60
CA ILE A 41 -7.43 -0.27 0.74
C ILE A 41 -7.59 -1.50 -0.16
N ILE A 42 -7.80 -1.32 -1.47
CA ILE A 42 -8.11 -2.43 -2.38
C ILE A 42 -6.87 -2.78 -3.20
N ARG A 43 -6.55 -4.08 -3.38
CA ARG A 43 -5.50 -4.47 -4.34
C ARG A 43 -5.91 -4.04 -5.75
N GLY A 44 -5.15 -3.14 -6.35
CA GLY A 44 -5.36 -2.68 -7.73
C GLY A 44 -4.45 -3.38 -8.73
N TYR A 45 -3.28 -3.82 -8.28
CA TYR A 45 -2.30 -4.51 -9.10
C TYR A 45 -1.70 -5.66 -8.30
N ARG A 46 -1.56 -6.82 -8.94
CA ARG A 46 -0.98 -8.03 -8.36
C ARG A 46 0.32 -8.39 -9.07
N GLU A 47 1.23 -8.97 -8.30
CA GLU A 47 2.50 -9.46 -8.79
C GLU A 47 2.34 -10.68 -9.71
N ALA A 48 3.46 -11.25 -10.16
CA ALA A 48 3.42 -12.46 -10.96
C ALA A 48 3.16 -13.71 -10.13
N TYR A 49 1.95 -14.25 -10.25
CA TYR A 49 1.55 -15.50 -9.61
C TYR A 49 0.63 -16.32 -10.52
N GLY A 50 0.76 -17.65 -10.49
CA GLY A 50 -0.03 -18.59 -11.31
C GLY A 50 -0.01 -18.23 -12.79
N ASP A 51 -1.20 -18.14 -13.40
CA ASP A 51 -1.40 -17.83 -14.82
C ASP A 51 -1.18 -16.36 -15.20
N THR A 52 -0.62 -15.54 -14.31
CA THR A 52 -0.29 -14.13 -14.59
C THR A 52 1.22 -13.91 -14.48
N PRO A 53 2.03 -14.45 -15.41
CA PRO A 53 3.48 -14.49 -15.25
C PRO A 53 4.16 -13.10 -15.24
N GLY A 54 3.51 -12.04 -15.71
CA GLY A 54 4.03 -10.67 -15.69
C GLY A 54 3.41 -9.72 -14.66
N GLY A 55 2.55 -10.25 -13.78
CA GLY A 55 1.64 -9.44 -12.96
C GLY A 55 0.62 -8.66 -13.81
N GLY A 56 -0.27 -7.95 -13.14
CA GLY A 56 -1.31 -7.19 -13.83
C GLY A 56 -2.33 -6.58 -12.89
N ILE A 57 -3.35 -5.94 -13.48
CA ILE A 57 -4.52 -5.46 -12.76
C ILE A 57 -5.18 -6.61 -11.99
N ASP A 58 -5.52 -6.37 -10.72
CA ASP A 58 -6.31 -7.34 -9.97
C ASP A 58 -7.74 -7.39 -10.55
N PRO A 59 -8.23 -8.57 -10.99
CA PRO A 59 -9.56 -8.70 -11.60
C PRO A 59 -10.70 -8.34 -10.65
N ASN A 60 -10.49 -8.38 -9.33
CA ASN A 60 -11.48 -8.00 -8.33
C ASN A 60 -11.55 -6.48 -8.10
N PHE A 61 -10.56 -5.70 -8.54
CA PHE A 61 -10.40 -4.30 -8.16
C PHE A 61 -11.66 -3.46 -8.42
N LEU A 62 -12.15 -3.43 -9.66
CA LEU A 62 -13.32 -2.61 -10.02
C LEU A 62 -14.60 -3.09 -9.33
N LYS A 63 -14.75 -4.41 -9.17
CA LYS A 63 -15.94 -4.98 -8.51
C LYS A 63 -15.92 -4.64 -7.01
N ASN A 64 -14.77 -4.76 -6.35
CA ASN A 64 -14.59 -4.35 -4.96
C ASN A 64 -14.80 -2.85 -4.78
N TYR A 65 -14.24 -2.01 -5.67
CA TYR A 65 -14.45 -0.56 -5.64
C TYR A 65 -15.95 -0.22 -5.71
N ASN A 66 -16.67 -0.79 -6.68
CA ASN A 66 -18.11 -0.55 -6.83
C ASN A 66 -18.92 -1.08 -5.63
N ASN A 67 -18.56 -2.25 -5.10
CA ASN A 67 -19.22 -2.81 -3.93
C ASN A 67 -18.99 -1.93 -2.69
N ALA A 68 -17.77 -1.42 -2.50
CA ALA A 68 -17.42 -0.53 -1.40
C ALA A 68 -18.15 0.82 -1.52
N LYS A 69 -18.24 1.40 -2.72
CA LYS A 69 -19.03 2.62 -2.97
C LYS A 69 -20.50 2.40 -2.61
N LYS A 70 -21.10 1.27 -3.01
CA LYS A 70 -22.48 0.90 -2.64
C LYS A 70 -22.67 0.65 -1.14
N ALA A 71 -21.63 0.22 -0.45
CA ALA A 71 -21.62 0.08 1.01
C ALA A 71 -21.39 1.42 1.74
N GLY A 72 -21.13 2.51 1.01
CA GLY A 72 -20.96 3.85 1.55
C GLY A 72 -19.51 4.24 1.86
N TYR A 73 -18.49 3.51 1.42
CA TYR A 73 -17.11 3.94 1.56
C TYR A 73 -16.82 5.21 0.73
N THR A 74 -16.15 6.17 1.35
CA THR A 74 -15.74 7.45 0.75
C THR A 74 -14.23 7.63 0.74
N TYR A 75 -13.51 7.00 1.68
CA TYR A 75 -12.05 6.94 1.72
C TYR A 75 -11.58 5.59 1.18
N ILE A 76 -11.26 5.55 -0.12
CA ILE A 76 -10.74 4.36 -0.77
C ILE A 76 -9.31 4.65 -1.24
N ASP A 77 -8.38 3.84 -0.78
CA ASP A 77 -6.99 3.77 -1.23
C ASP A 77 -6.83 2.51 -2.08
N VAL A 78 -5.69 2.40 -2.76
CA VAL A 78 -5.33 1.23 -3.56
C VAL A 78 -3.95 0.76 -3.16
N TYR A 79 -3.68 -0.54 -3.19
CA TYR A 79 -2.30 -1.02 -3.14
C TYR A 79 -1.90 -1.74 -4.44
N MET A 80 -0.64 -1.56 -4.80
CA MET A 80 0.04 -2.26 -5.90
C MET A 80 1.05 -3.20 -5.29
N PHE A 81 0.82 -4.51 -5.44
CA PHE A 81 1.84 -5.52 -5.20
C PHE A 81 2.58 -5.74 -6.53
N PRO A 82 3.79 -5.17 -6.71
CA PRO A 82 4.43 -5.13 -8.01
C PRO A 82 5.00 -6.50 -8.41
N CYS A 83 4.94 -6.80 -9.71
CA CYS A 83 5.72 -7.88 -10.26
C CYS A 83 7.21 -7.50 -10.24
N THR A 84 8.01 -8.28 -9.53
CA THR A 84 9.48 -8.18 -9.57
C THR A 84 10.09 -9.58 -9.61
N GLY A 85 11.42 -9.68 -9.71
CA GLY A 85 12.10 -10.98 -9.60
C GLY A 85 12.06 -11.88 -10.84
N LYS A 86 11.13 -11.66 -11.78
CA LYS A 86 10.99 -12.47 -13.00
C LYS A 86 11.28 -11.70 -14.28
N SER A 87 11.79 -12.38 -15.29
CA SER A 87 12.00 -11.84 -16.65
C SER A 87 10.70 -11.48 -17.37
N THR A 88 9.59 -12.10 -16.98
CA THR A 88 8.24 -11.85 -17.48
C THR A 88 7.59 -10.60 -16.90
N CYS A 89 8.15 -10.03 -15.82
CA CYS A 89 7.63 -8.80 -15.25
C CYS A 89 7.81 -7.62 -16.22
N LYS A 90 6.73 -6.86 -16.39
CA LYS A 90 6.78 -5.59 -17.12
C LYS A 90 7.65 -4.58 -16.36
N THR A 91 8.14 -3.56 -17.05
CA THR A 91 8.91 -2.49 -16.39
C THR A 91 8.07 -1.79 -15.31
N PRO A 92 8.70 -1.22 -14.26
CA PRO A 92 7.99 -0.43 -13.25
C PRO A 92 7.05 0.63 -13.85
N GLN A 93 7.50 1.34 -14.90
CA GLN A 93 6.67 2.34 -15.58
C GLN A 93 5.43 1.73 -16.24
N GLN A 94 5.55 0.58 -16.89
CA GLN A 94 4.41 -0.10 -17.51
C GLN A 94 3.38 -0.54 -16.46
N GLN A 95 3.83 -1.14 -15.35
CA GLN A 95 2.93 -1.58 -14.27
C GLN A 95 2.17 -0.39 -13.66
N VAL A 96 2.87 0.73 -13.41
CA VAL A 96 2.25 1.99 -12.93
C VAL A 96 1.25 2.54 -13.96
N ASN A 97 1.64 2.59 -15.23
CA ASN A 97 0.77 3.11 -16.30
C ASN A 97 -0.51 2.30 -16.45
N GLU A 98 -0.44 0.97 -16.37
CA GLU A 98 -1.63 0.10 -16.43
C GLU A 98 -2.63 0.43 -15.32
N LEU A 99 -2.16 0.57 -14.07
CA LEU A 99 -3.04 0.91 -12.95
C LEU A 99 -3.62 2.33 -13.09
N VAL A 100 -2.79 3.31 -13.46
CA VAL A 100 -3.24 4.69 -13.70
C VAL A 100 -4.28 4.75 -14.83
N GLN A 101 -4.04 4.04 -15.93
CA GLN A 101 -4.95 3.97 -17.07
C GLN A 101 -6.29 3.36 -16.68
N LEU A 102 -6.30 2.28 -15.89
CA LEU A 102 -7.52 1.67 -15.37
C LEU A 102 -8.33 2.68 -14.53
N ILE A 103 -7.68 3.33 -13.57
CA ILE A 103 -8.35 4.26 -12.65
C ILE A 103 -8.90 5.47 -13.42
N LYS A 104 -8.15 6.02 -14.38
CA LYS A 104 -8.61 7.11 -15.25
C LYS A 104 -9.79 6.69 -16.14
N THR A 105 -9.66 5.56 -16.84
CA THR A 105 -10.69 5.04 -17.76
C THR A 105 -12.02 4.82 -17.04
N HIS A 106 -11.98 4.25 -15.84
CA HIS A 106 -13.18 3.95 -15.05
C HIS A 106 -13.59 5.07 -14.10
N ARG A 107 -12.92 6.23 -14.13
CA ARG A 107 -13.17 7.38 -13.25
C ARG A 107 -13.24 6.99 -11.77
N VAL A 108 -12.39 6.05 -11.36
CA VAL A 108 -12.28 5.58 -9.98
C VAL A 108 -11.64 6.71 -9.15
N THR A 109 -12.28 7.10 -8.05
CA THR A 109 -11.77 8.12 -7.13
C THR A 109 -11.05 7.44 -5.99
N ILE A 110 -9.73 7.67 -5.88
CA ILE A 110 -8.90 7.10 -4.83
C ILE A 110 -8.11 8.20 -4.11
N GLN A 111 -7.77 8.00 -2.84
CA GLN A 111 -7.06 9.01 -2.04
C GLN A 111 -5.54 8.87 -2.15
N ARG A 112 -5.05 7.63 -2.23
CA ARG A 112 -3.62 7.28 -2.28
C ARG A 112 -3.42 5.90 -2.91
N VAL A 113 -2.26 5.71 -3.54
CA VAL A 113 -1.72 4.38 -3.86
C VAL A 113 -0.63 3.97 -2.88
N TRP A 114 -0.65 2.73 -2.39
CA TRP A 114 0.40 2.14 -1.58
C TRP A 114 1.21 1.18 -2.45
N LEU A 115 2.52 1.43 -2.59
CA LEU A 115 3.42 0.47 -3.20
C LEU A 115 3.79 -0.56 -2.13
N ASP A 116 3.28 -1.77 -2.30
CA ASP A 116 3.51 -2.90 -1.41
C ASP A 116 4.89 -3.50 -1.67
N ILE A 117 5.79 -3.37 -0.70
CA ILE A 117 7.18 -3.83 -0.75
C ILE A 117 7.35 -4.92 0.30
N GLU A 118 6.99 -6.13 -0.08
CA GLU A 118 7.22 -7.35 0.69
C GLU A 118 7.62 -8.52 -0.22
N VAL A 119 8.28 -9.51 0.37
CA VAL A 119 8.64 -10.76 -0.29
C VAL A 119 7.48 -11.74 -0.19
N ASP A 120 7.07 -12.26 -1.34
CA ASP A 120 6.22 -13.44 -1.49
C ASP A 120 7.06 -14.58 -2.09
N PRO A 121 7.52 -15.55 -1.26
CA PRO A 121 8.40 -16.61 -1.74
C PRO A 121 7.83 -17.47 -2.88
N PRO A 122 6.51 -17.82 -2.89
CA PRO A 122 5.83 -18.47 -4.01
C PRO A 122 5.86 -17.68 -5.32
N ALA A 123 5.61 -16.37 -5.30
CA ALA A 123 5.81 -15.53 -6.48
C ALA A 123 7.30 -15.39 -6.85
N GLY A 124 8.23 -15.56 -5.92
CA GLY A 124 9.66 -15.40 -6.19
C GLY A 124 10.03 -13.96 -6.53
N ASN A 125 9.24 -13.00 -6.06
CA ASN A 125 9.50 -11.58 -6.19
C ASN A 125 10.79 -11.20 -5.42
N TRP A 126 11.40 -10.07 -5.79
CA TRP A 126 12.62 -9.52 -5.15
C TRP A 126 13.86 -10.45 -5.06
N LYS A 127 13.88 -11.61 -5.76
CA LYS A 127 15.02 -12.55 -5.82
C LYS A 127 16.12 -12.11 -6.80
N LEU A 128 16.51 -10.83 -6.80
CA LEU A 128 17.50 -10.26 -7.74
C LEU A 128 18.77 -9.75 -7.05
N GLY A 129 18.83 -9.81 -5.72
CA GLY A 129 19.89 -9.21 -4.91
C GLY A 129 19.68 -7.72 -4.64
N SER A 130 20.19 -7.25 -3.51
CA SER A 130 19.92 -5.93 -2.93
C SER A 130 20.23 -4.76 -3.86
N VAL A 131 21.29 -4.83 -4.67
CA VAL A 131 21.65 -3.77 -5.63
C VAL A 131 20.57 -3.61 -6.70
N LYS A 132 20.14 -4.72 -7.33
CA LYS A 132 19.11 -4.70 -8.38
C LYS A 132 17.74 -4.35 -7.81
N ASN A 133 17.40 -4.86 -6.63
CA ASN A 133 16.16 -4.52 -5.94
C ASN A 133 16.05 -3.01 -5.67
N ARG A 134 17.12 -2.39 -5.15
CA ARG A 134 17.17 -0.93 -4.94
C ARG A 134 17.02 -0.13 -6.24
N GLN A 135 17.59 -0.62 -7.35
CA GLN A 135 17.39 0.01 -8.67
C GLN A 135 15.93 -0.08 -9.14
N ILE A 136 15.28 -1.24 -8.94
CA ILE A 136 13.86 -1.42 -9.26
C ILE A 136 12.97 -0.51 -8.40
N LEU A 137 13.27 -0.40 -7.10
CA LEU A 137 12.57 0.52 -6.19
C LEU A 137 12.70 1.98 -6.63
N LYS A 138 13.90 2.43 -7.02
CA LYS A 138 14.10 3.77 -7.60
C LYS A 138 13.27 3.98 -8.88
N LYS A 139 13.15 2.95 -9.72
CA LYS A 139 12.32 3.01 -10.95
C LYS A 139 10.82 3.10 -10.63
N PHE A 140 10.32 2.34 -9.65
CA PHE A 140 8.93 2.48 -9.19
C PHE A 140 8.66 3.84 -8.57
N HIS A 141 9.59 4.35 -7.74
CA HIS A 141 9.50 5.69 -7.17
C HIS A 141 9.40 6.76 -8.26
N ALA A 142 10.31 6.74 -9.24
CA ALA A 142 10.28 7.66 -10.37
C ALA A 142 8.98 7.53 -11.19
N ALA A 143 8.53 6.30 -11.45
CA ALA A 143 7.29 6.04 -12.18
C ALA A 143 6.06 6.59 -11.45
N TRP A 144 5.95 6.39 -10.14
CA TRP A 144 4.84 6.95 -9.36
C TRP A 144 4.92 8.47 -9.25
N LYS A 145 6.11 9.05 -9.02
CA LYS A 145 6.31 10.50 -8.98
C LYS A 145 5.87 11.17 -10.28
N SER A 146 6.17 10.58 -11.44
CA SER A 146 5.83 11.15 -12.75
C SER A 146 4.32 11.20 -13.02
N THR A 147 3.51 10.40 -12.31
CA THR A 147 2.04 10.45 -12.42
C THR A 147 1.43 11.69 -11.77
N GLY A 148 2.15 12.32 -10.82
CA GLY A 148 1.62 13.38 -9.95
C GLY A 148 0.66 12.89 -8.85
N TRP A 149 0.45 11.58 -8.71
CA TRP A 149 -0.49 11.02 -7.73
C TRP A 149 0.13 10.93 -6.34
N LYS A 150 -0.73 11.01 -5.32
CA LYS A 150 -0.33 10.70 -3.94
C LYS A 150 -0.06 9.20 -3.85
N PHE A 151 1.18 8.84 -3.50
CA PHE A 151 1.54 7.47 -3.18
C PHE A 151 2.31 7.39 -1.87
N GLY A 152 2.36 6.19 -1.30
CA GLY A 152 3.13 5.85 -0.11
C GLY A 152 3.71 4.45 -0.23
N ILE A 153 4.43 4.03 0.80
CA ILE A 153 5.03 2.70 0.89
C ILE A 153 4.26 1.85 1.90
N TYR A 154 4.00 0.60 1.55
CA TYR A 154 3.70 -0.44 2.52
C TYR A 154 4.89 -1.38 2.66
N SER A 155 5.32 -1.67 3.89
CA SER A 155 6.38 -2.64 4.19
C SER A 155 6.50 -2.85 5.71
N ASN A 156 7.48 -3.63 6.14
CA ASN A 156 7.97 -3.61 7.51
C ASN A 156 9.50 -3.64 7.52
N GLN A 157 10.12 -3.42 8.68
CA GLN A 157 11.58 -3.36 8.79
C GLN A 157 12.26 -4.62 8.23
N HIS A 158 11.73 -5.81 8.52
CA HIS A 158 12.32 -7.07 8.10
C HIS A 158 12.26 -7.25 6.57
N GLN A 159 11.11 -6.94 5.96
CA GLN A 159 10.94 -6.97 4.51
C GLN A 159 11.85 -5.94 3.84
N TRP A 160 11.92 -4.72 4.39
CA TRP A 160 12.78 -3.67 3.88
C TRP A 160 14.25 -4.08 3.89
N GLU A 161 14.75 -4.62 5.01
CA GLU A 161 16.12 -5.09 5.13
C GLU A 161 16.42 -6.26 4.18
N THR A 162 15.51 -7.23 4.10
CA THR A 162 15.62 -8.38 3.19
C THR A 162 15.72 -7.95 1.73
N ILE A 163 14.87 -7.02 1.28
CA ILE A 163 14.80 -6.59 -0.11
C ILE A 163 15.95 -5.65 -0.46
N THR A 164 16.29 -4.71 0.42
CA THR A 164 17.24 -3.62 0.13
C THR A 164 18.67 -3.96 0.56
N GLY A 165 18.86 -5.01 1.37
CA GLY A 165 20.11 -5.38 2.00
C GLY A 165 20.57 -4.42 3.09
N ASN A 166 19.76 -3.41 3.46
CA ASN A 166 20.10 -2.46 4.51
C ASN A 166 18.83 -1.79 5.08
N LYS A 167 18.50 -2.09 6.34
CA LYS A 167 17.34 -1.49 7.03
C LYS A 167 17.33 0.05 7.04
N THR A 168 18.48 0.71 6.96
CA THR A 168 18.59 2.18 6.97
C THR A 168 18.68 2.80 5.58
N TRP A 169 18.65 1.99 4.51
CA TRP A 169 18.67 2.52 3.15
C TRP A 169 17.41 3.34 2.87
N VAL A 170 17.60 4.61 2.51
CA VAL A 170 16.52 5.57 2.26
C VAL A 170 16.19 5.61 0.78
N LEU A 171 14.94 5.27 0.45
CA LEU A 171 14.38 5.56 -0.89
C LEU A 171 13.88 7.00 -0.94
N ASP A 172 12.93 7.33 -0.06
CA ASP A 172 12.32 8.65 0.13
C ASP A 172 11.48 8.63 1.42
N SER A 173 12.06 9.06 2.54
CA SER A 173 11.38 9.05 3.84
C SER A 173 10.32 10.15 4.01
N SER A 174 10.15 11.02 3.00
CA SER A 174 9.04 11.99 2.97
C SER A 174 7.71 11.35 2.56
N LEU A 175 7.73 10.15 1.97
CA LEU A 175 6.53 9.43 1.58
C LEU A 175 5.76 8.93 2.82
N PRO A 176 4.42 8.89 2.77
CA PRO A 176 3.61 8.20 3.77
C PRO A 176 4.03 6.72 3.89
N LEU A 177 4.05 6.21 5.12
CA LEU A 177 4.37 4.82 5.42
C LEU A 177 3.18 4.11 6.07
N TRP A 178 2.73 3.03 5.46
CA TRP A 178 1.82 2.05 6.07
C TRP A 178 2.67 0.84 6.49
N TYR A 179 2.96 0.69 7.77
CA TYR A 179 3.86 -0.37 8.23
C TYR A 179 3.09 -1.56 8.79
N ALA A 180 3.59 -2.78 8.63
CA ALA A 180 2.97 -3.98 9.19
C ALA A 180 3.63 -4.40 10.50
N ILE A 181 2.84 -4.51 11.58
CA ILE A 181 3.18 -5.22 12.83
C ILE A 181 1.91 -5.89 13.38
N TYR A 182 1.85 -7.21 13.25
CA TYR A 182 0.70 -8.03 13.64
C TYR A 182 0.63 -8.32 15.14
N ASP A 183 0.33 -7.30 15.94
CA ASP A 183 0.20 -7.42 17.41
C ASP A 183 -1.26 -7.35 17.92
N GLY A 184 -2.23 -7.22 17.00
CA GLY A 184 -3.65 -7.11 17.32
C GLY A 184 -4.06 -5.80 17.99
N LYS A 185 -3.18 -4.78 18.02
CA LYS A 185 -3.43 -3.51 18.69
C LYS A 185 -3.54 -2.36 17.67
N PRO A 186 -4.72 -1.74 17.47
CA PRO A 186 -4.94 -0.70 16.48
C PRO A 186 -4.41 0.68 16.94
N VAL A 187 -3.19 0.71 17.47
CA VAL A 187 -2.51 1.92 17.95
C VAL A 187 -1.12 2.05 17.31
N LEU A 188 -0.74 3.28 16.99
CA LEU A 188 0.52 3.62 16.34
C LEU A 188 1.66 3.83 17.37
N ASN A 189 1.97 2.83 18.19
CA ASN A 189 2.89 2.98 19.34
C ASN A 189 4.16 2.11 19.28
N ASN A 190 4.23 1.15 18.36
CA ASN A 190 5.29 0.15 18.30
C ASN A 190 6.09 0.20 17.00
N TYR A 191 6.07 1.35 16.34
CA TYR A 191 6.85 1.58 15.13
C TYR A 191 8.34 1.27 15.36
N ARG A 192 8.94 0.55 14.42
CA ARG A 192 10.38 0.27 14.40
C ARG A 192 11.00 1.05 13.25
N PRO A 193 11.96 1.97 13.49
CA PRO A 193 12.54 2.78 12.42
C PRO A 193 13.24 1.95 11.34
N PHE A 194 12.95 2.27 10.07
CA PHE A 194 13.64 1.77 8.89
C PHE A 194 13.46 2.77 7.73
N GLY A 195 14.28 2.65 6.70
CA GLY A 195 14.12 3.42 5.45
C GLY A 195 14.17 4.94 5.61
N GLY A 196 14.66 5.45 6.74
CA GLY A 196 14.67 6.87 7.11
C GLY A 196 13.36 7.39 7.72
N TRP A 197 12.31 6.57 7.83
CA TRP A 197 11.09 6.93 8.53
C TRP A 197 11.31 6.88 10.05
N THR A 198 10.77 7.87 10.75
CA THR A 198 10.76 7.94 12.22
C THR A 198 9.38 7.66 12.81
N GLN A 199 8.34 7.63 11.98
CA GLN A 199 6.97 7.29 12.33
C GLN A 199 6.19 6.77 11.12
N GLY A 200 5.15 5.98 11.37
CA GLY A 200 4.19 5.54 10.35
C GLY A 200 3.04 6.52 10.15
N THR A 201 2.48 6.55 8.95
CA THR A 201 1.17 7.15 8.65
C THR A 201 0.01 6.20 8.99
N GLY A 202 0.24 4.90 8.87
CA GLY A 202 -0.73 3.85 9.22
C GLY A 202 -0.03 2.57 9.65
N LYS A 203 -0.77 1.69 10.31
CA LYS A 203 -0.30 0.38 10.79
C LYS A 203 -1.28 -0.70 10.33
N GLN A 204 -0.73 -1.81 9.83
CA GLN A 204 -1.44 -3.09 9.71
C GLN A 204 -1.14 -3.92 10.97
#